data_AF-A0A3R6AFX9-F1
#
_entry.id   AF-A0A3R6AFX9-F1
#
_cell.length_a   1.000
_cell.length_b   1.000
_cell.length_c   1.000
_cell.angle_alpha   90.00
_cell.angle_beta   90.00
_cell.angle_gamma   90.00
#
_symmetry.space_group_name_H-M   'P 1'
#
loop_
_entity.id
_entity.type
_entity.pdbx_description
1 polymer ?
#
loop_
_entity_poly.entity_id
_entity_poly.type
_entity_poly.pdbx_seq_one_letter_code
_entity_poly.pdbx_strand_id
1 'polypeptide(L)'
;MENTKYDGKFYRLPKRLFKEDQFRSMTNGAKTLYMILLDRRCLSECNGDVWRDEYGATFIIFTIKEMMKLLHLGNKKINKMLKELEAHNLIYRSRQGLGNL
;
A
#
# COMPACT_ATOMS: atom_id res chain seq x y z
N MET A 1 32.99 -0.62 -16.00
CA MET A 1 32.09 -1.00 -14.89
C MET A 1 31.16 0.18 -14.66
N GLU A 2 29.95 0.13 -15.21
CA GLU A 2 28.95 1.18 -15.00
C GLU A 2 28.60 1.23 -13.51
N ASN A 3 28.87 2.38 -12.88
CA ASN A 3 28.26 2.74 -11.62
C ASN A 3 26.76 2.80 -11.85
N THR A 4 26.06 1.69 -11.60
CA THR A 4 24.62 1.69 -11.41
C THR A 4 24.35 2.64 -10.25
N LYS A 5 24.02 3.90 -10.59
CA LYS A 5 23.35 4.85 -9.70
C LYS A 5 22.25 4.05 -9.03
N TYR A 6 22.43 3.68 -7.77
CA TYR A 6 21.30 3.27 -6.94
C TYR A 6 20.35 4.45 -7.00
N ASP A 7 19.30 4.34 -7.84
CA ASP A 7 18.21 5.29 -7.89
C ASP A 7 17.78 5.46 -6.43
N GLY A 8 17.94 6.66 -5.86
CA GLY A 8 17.86 6.92 -4.43
C GLY A 8 16.45 6.77 -3.84
N LYS A 9 15.62 5.95 -4.48
CA LYS A 9 14.24 5.62 -4.16
C LYS A 9 14.25 4.39 -3.27
N PHE A 10 13.73 4.57 -2.07
CA PHE A 10 13.61 3.53 -1.06
C PHE A 10 12.20 3.56 -0.49
N TYR A 11 11.69 2.40 -0.13
CA TYR A 11 10.45 2.32 0.64
C TYR A 11 10.71 2.81 2.07
N ARG A 12 9.88 3.77 2.51
CA ARG A 12 9.95 4.29 3.87
C ARG A 12 9.21 3.36 4.82
N LEU A 13 9.91 2.83 5.83
CA LEU A 13 9.33 1.99 6.87
C LEU A 13 8.84 2.85 8.04
N PRO A 14 7.52 2.93 8.29
CA PRO A 14 7.00 3.71 9.41
C PRO A 14 7.37 3.05 10.74
N LYS A 15 8.12 3.78 11.59
CA LYS A 15 8.54 3.30 12.91
C LYS A 15 7.37 2.87 13.80
N ARG A 16 6.19 3.49 13.62
CA ARG A 16 4.95 3.12 14.33
C ARG A 16 4.61 1.63 14.23
N LEU A 17 4.86 0.99 13.08
CA LEU A 17 4.56 -0.43 12.85
C LEU A 17 5.37 -1.39 13.74
N PHE A 18 6.42 -0.90 14.40
CA PHE A 18 7.29 -1.68 15.28
C PHE A 18 7.28 -1.19 16.72
N LYS A 19 6.79 0.02 16.96
CA LYS A 19 6.72 0.61 18.31
C LYS A 19 5.37 0.44 18.98
N GLU A 20 4.29 0.48 18.20
CA GLU A 20 2.94 0.45 18.77
C GLU A 20 2.45 -0.99 18.88
N ASP A 21 1.94 -1.36 20.06
CA ASP A 21 1.48 -2.72 20.35
C ASP A 21 0.35 -3.17 19.42
N GLN A 22 -0.46 -2.23 18.93
CA GLN A 22 -1.54 -2.51 17.97
C GLN A 22 -1.05 -3.14 16.65
N PHE A 23 0.24 -2.98 16.29
CA PHE A 23 0.83 -3.58 15.08
C PHE A 23 1.81 -4.71 15.37
N ARG A 24 1.90 -5.14 16.63
CA ARG A 24 2.85 -6.18 17.07
C ARG A 24 2.50 -7.55 16.49
N SER A 25 1.21 -7.86 16.37
CA SER A 25 0.71 -9.08 15.73
C SER A 25 0.82 -9.07 14.20
N MET A 26 1.16 -7.92 13.61
CA MET A 26 1.13 -7.75 12.17
C MET A 26 2.36 -8.39 11.50
N THR A 27 2.12 -9.16 10.44
CA THR A 27 3.15 -9.84 9.67
C THR A 27 4.06 -8.84 8.95
N ASN A 28 5.33 -9.21 8.81
CA ASN A 28 6.29 -8.42 8.04
C ASN A 28 5.85 -8.25 6.58
N GLY A 29 5.09 -9.20 6.04
CA GLY A 29 4.48 -9.09 4.72
C GLY A 29 3.48 -7.95 4.65
N ALA A 30 2.51 -7.89 5.57
CA ALA A 30 1.55 -6.79 5.64
C ALA A 30 2.24 -5.43 5.85
N LYS A 31 3.25 -5.36 6.74
CA LYS A 31 4.08 -4.15 6.93
C LYS A 31 4.73 -3.71 5.62
N THR A 32 5.27 -4.65 4.85
CA THR A 32 5.90 -4.38 3.55
C THR A 32 4.90 -3.86 2.53
N LEU A 33 3.72 -4.48 2.43
CA LEU A 33 2.67 -4.01 1.54
C LEU A 33 2.25 -2.58 1.91
N TYR A 34 2.07 -2.29 3.20
CA TYR A 34 1.73 -0.94 3.64
C TYR A 34 2.76 0.11 3.23
N MET A 35 4.06 -0.19 3.32
CA MET A 35 5.11 0.72 2.82
C MET A 35 4.95 1.03 1.33
N ILE A 36 4.63 0.02 0.51
CA ILE A 36 4.43 0.19 -0.92
C ILE A 36 3.20 1.05 -1.20
N LEU A 37 2.12 0.85 -0.44
CA LEU A 37 0.91 1.68 -0.56
C LEU A 37 1.19 3.15 -0.21
N LEU A 38 1.99 3.38 0.85
CA LEU A 38 2.41 4.74 1.22
C LEU A 38 3.26 5.39 0.14
N ASP A 39 4.20 4.67 -0.45
CA ASP A 39 5.02 5.18 -1.55
C ASP A 39 4.16 5.54 -2.77
N ARG A 40 3.21 4.68 -3.13
CA ARG A 40 2.24 4.95 -4.20
C ARG A 40 1.35 6.16 -3.91
N ARG A 41 0.94 6.34 -2.66
CA ARG A 41 0.22 7.54 -2.23
C ARG A 41 1.07 8.79 -2.40
N CYS A 42 2.34 8.76 -1.96
CA CYS A 42 3.25 9.89 -2.13
C CYS A 42 3.47 10.23 -3.61
N LEU A 43 3.55 9.25 -4.50
CA LEU A 43 3.66 9.49 -5.94
C LEU A 43 2.40 10.15 -6.52
N SER A 44 1.21 9.72 -6.12
CA SER A 44 -0.05 10.39 -6.48
C SER A 44 -0.10 11.83 -5.94
N GLU A 45 0.38 12.05 -4.71
CA GLU A 45 0.55 13.38 -4.10
C GLU A 45 1.51 14.28 -4.87
N CYS A 46 2.66 13.78 -5.28
CA CYS A 46 3.64 14.55 -6.04
C CYS A 46 3.21 14.84 -7.48
N ASN A 47 2.45 13.93 -8.12
CA ASN A 47 2.01 14.08 -9.50
C ASN A 47 0.79 15.01 -9.64
N GLY A 48 0.18 15.46 -8.54
CA GLY A 48 -1.01 16.31 -8.57
C GLY A 48 -2.32 15.56 -8.84
N ASP A 49 -2.27 14.27 -9.17
CA ASP A 49 -3.42 13.38 -9.35
C ASP A 49 -3.92 12.85 -8.00
N VAL A 50 -4.04 13.73 -7.01
CA VAL A 50 -4.53 13.35 -5.68
C VAL A 50 -6.04 13.28 -5.72
N TRP A 51 -6.53 12.06 -5.82
CA TRP A 51 -7.92 11.82 -5.61
C TRP A 51 -8.21 11.89 -4.10
N ARG A 52 -8.85 12.99 -3.69
CA ARG A 52 -9.35 13.18 -2.33
C ARG A 52 -10.85 12.96 -2.37
N ASP A 53 -11.38 12.25 -1.38
CA ASP A 53 -12.82 12.24 -1.16
C ASP A 53 -13.29 13.57 -0.53
N GLU A 54 -14.60 13.70 -0.35
CA GLU A 54 -15.25 14.86 0.26
C GLU A 54 -14.81 15.12 1.72
N TYR A 55 -14.18 14.13 2.36
CA TYR A 55 -13.64 14.21 3.71
C TYR A 55 -12.13 14.50 3.73
N GLY A 56 -11.50 14.72 2.57
CA GLY A 56 -10.08 14.97 2.42
C GLY A 56 -9.19 13.74 2.54
N ALA A 57 -9.76 12.53 2.54
CA ALA A 57 -9.00 11.29 2.57
C ALA A 57 -8.42 11.00 1.18
N THR A 58 -7.11 10.83 1.12
CA THR A 58 -6.40 10.46 -0.11
C THR A 58 -6.60 8.98 -0.41
N PHE A 59 -7.13 8.66 -1.58
CA PHE A 59 -7.19 7.29 -2.08
C PHE A 59 -6.22 7.08 -3.23
N ILE A 60 -5.76 5.84 -3.37
CA ILE A 60 -4.91 5.40 -4.47
C ILE A 60 -5.64 4.34 -5.29
N ILE A 61 -5.53 4.45 -6.60
CA ILE A 61 -5.94 3.37 -7.50
C ILE A 61 -4.74 2.42 -7.59
N PHE A 62 -4.82 1.30 -6.88
CA PHE A 62 -3.80 0.27 -6.97
C PHE A 62 -4.46 -1.10 -6.94
N THR A 63 -4.38 -1.81 -8.05
CA THR A 63 -5.12 -3.05 -8.24
C THR A 63 -4.40 -4.23 -7.58
N ILE A 64 -5.17 -5.26 -7.21
CA ILE A 64 -4.59 -6.51 -6.68
C ILE A 64 -3.61 -7.13 -7.69
N LYS A 65 -3.90 -7.03 -9.00
CA LYS A 65 -3.03 -7.55 -10.07
C LYS A 65 -1.67 -6.85 -10.08
N GLU A 66 -1.64 -5.53 -9.91
CA GLU A 66 -0.38 -4.78 -9.84
C GLU A 66 0.42 -5.14 -8.58
N MET A 67 -0.25 -5.27 -7.42
CA MET A 67 0.39 -5.72 -6.19
C MET A 67 0.99 -7.12 -6.35
N MET A 68 0.26 -8.04 -6.97
CA MET A 68 0.74 -9.40 -7.25
C MET A 68 1.98 -9.38 -8.15
N LYS A 69 1.98 -8.55 -9.20
CA LYS A 69 3.12 -8.41 -10.11
C LYS A 69 4.33 -7.79 -9.41
N LEU A 70 4.13 -6.79 -8.56
CA LEU A 70 5.20 -6.07 -7.87
C LEU A 70 5.84 -6.90 -6.75
N LEU A 71 5.04 -7.66 -5.99
CA LEU A 71 5.53 -8.48 -4.89
C LEU A 71 5.85 -9.93 -5.30
N HIS A 72 5.54 -10.32 -6.53
CA HIS A 72 5.62 -11.71 -7.01
C HIS A 72 4.88 -12.70 -6.10
N LEU A 73 3.72 -12.29 -5.58
CA LEU A 73 2.90 -13.10 -4.67
C LEU A 73 1.58 -13.49 -5.31
N GLY A 74 1.10 -14.68 -4.98
CA GLY A 74 -0.22 -15.15 -5.39
C GLY A 74 -1.36 -14.34 -4.78
N ASN A 75 -2.50 -14.31 -5.48
CA ASN A 75 -3.71 -13.56 -5.11
C ASN A 75 -4.16 -13.81 -3.66
N LYS A 76 -4.09 -15.07 -3.20
CA LYS A 76 -4.47 -15.48 -1.84
C LYS A 76 -3.62 -14.78 -0.78
N LYS A 77 -2.31 -14.63 -1.02
CA LYS A 77 -1.38 -14.02 -0.08
C LYS A 77 -1.55 -12.50 -0.04
N ILE A 78 -1.69 -11.86 -1.21
CA ILE A 78 -2.00 -10.42 -1.28
C ILE A 78 -3.32 -10.12 -0.56
N ASN A 79 -4.37 -10.90 -0.79
CA ASN A 79 -5.65 -10.71 -0.09
C ASN A 79 -5.54 -10.90 1.43
N LYS A 80 -4.74 -11.87 1.89
CA LYS A 80 -4.49 -12.05 3.32
C LYS A 80 -3.81 -10.81 3.90
N MET A 81 -2.78 -10.29 3.24
CA MET A 81 -2.05 -9.10 3.67
C MET A 81 -2.95 -7.85 3.67
N LEU A 82 -3.80 -7.68 2.66
CA LEU A 82 -4.76 -6.56 2.62
C LEU A 82 -5.80 -6.66 3.76
N LYS A 83 -6.35 -7.85 4.03
CA LYS A 83 -7.27 -8.05 5.15
C LYS A 83 -6.63 -7.75 6.50
N GLU A 84 -5.37 -8.09 6.65
CA GLU A 84 -4.59 -7.79 7.85
C GLU A 84 -4.43 -6.27 8.05
N LEU A 85 -4.11 -5.55 6.97
CA LEU A 85 -4.05 -4.08 7.02
C LEU A 85 -5.40 -3.43 7.35
N GLU A 86 -6.50 -3.97 6.84
CA GLU A 86 -7.86 -3.53 7.20
C GLU A 86 -8.17 -3.78 8.68
N ALA A 87 -7.83 -4.96 9.21
CA ALA A 87 -8.05 -5.30 10.62
C ALA A 87 -7.31 -4.36 11.58
N HIS A 88 -6.19 -3.79 11.14
CA HIS A 88 -5.41 -2.81 11.87
C HIS A 88 -5.77 -1.34 11.54
N ASN A 89 -6.87 -1.10 10.82
CA ASN A 89 -7.34 0.24 10.40
C ASN A 89 -6.29 1.06 9.64
N LEU A 90 -5.36 0.39 8.93
CA LEU A 90 -4.31 1.06 8.17
C LEU A 90 -4.76 1.46 6.77
N ILE A 91 -5.71 0.71 6.20
CA ILE A 91 -6.26 0.94 4.87
C ILE A 91 -7.77 0.70 4.87
N TYR A 92 -8.45 1.34 3.94
CA TYR A 92 -9.81 1.01 3.55
C TYR A 92 -9.83 0.63 2.07
N ARG A 93 -10.59 -0.41 1.70
CA ARG A 93 -10.75 -0.80 0.29
C ARG A 93 -12.19 -0.52 -0.14
N SER A 94 -12.34 0.38 -1.11
CA SER A 94 -13.58 0.45 -1.88
C SER A 94 -13.55 -0.61 -2.98
N ARG A 95 -14.57 -1.47 -3.00
CA ARG A 95 -14.81 -2.33 -4.16
C ARG A 95 -15.61 -1.51 -5.15
N GLN A 96 -14.96 -0.98 -6.18
CA GLN A 96 -15.67 -0.63 -7.39
C GLN A 96 -16.08 -1.94 -8.08
N GLY A 97 -17.23 -2.47 -7.68
CA GLY A 97 -17.93 -3.44 -8.52
C GLY A 97 -18.25 -2.79 -9.86
N LEU A 98 -18.30 -3.60 -10.92
CA LEU A 98 -18.95 -3.21 -12.17
C LEU A 98 -20.31 -2.63 -11.79
N GLY A 99 -20.49 -1.33 -12.05
CA GLY A 99 -21.77 -0.68 -11.85
C GLY A 99 -22.83 -1.46 -12.61
N ASN A 100 -23.94 -1.76 -11.93
CA ASN A 100 -25.21 -1.70 -12.60
C ASN A 100 -25.33 -0.26 -13.12
N LEU A 101 -25.11 -0.09 -14.43
CA LEU A 101 -25.70 0.99 -15.21
C LEU A 101 -27.16 0.61 -15.49
#